data_AF-A0A7U2IAX8-F1
#
_entry.id   AF-A0A7U2IAX8-F1
#
_cell.length_a   1.000
_cell.length_b   1.000
_cell.length_c   1.000
_cell.angle_alpha   90.00
_cell.angle_beta   90.00
_cell.angle_gamma   90.00
#
_symmetry.space_group_name_H-M   'P 1'
#
loop_
_entity.id
_entity.type
_entity.pdbx_description
1 polymer ?
#
loop_
_entity_poly.entity_id
_entity_poly.type
_entity_poly.pdbx_seq_one_letter_code
_entity_poly.pdbx_strand_id
1 'polypeptide(L)'
;MYRATAEKVKTVTAARSQSIIFLSNTPSTRDMPGIQLDDAQKSIILNHANRLLGARQHPKTICPSEIARAFSAQELQSLGAAEWRETMDTVRQVVWEKRQAGEVEVMQKGEVVGVESLEEIRGPIRLRMVKK
;
A
#
# COMPACT_ATOMS: atom_id res chain seq x y z
N MET A 1 45.27 -51.39 36.86
CA MET A 1 46.26 -50.36 36.50
C MET A 1 45.72 -49.00 36.93
N TYR A 2 46.42 -48.36 37.87
CA TYR A 2 46.19 -46.99 38.34
C TYR A 2 46.76 -45.98 37.32
N ARG A 3 46.07 -44.85 37.09
CA ARG A 3 46.61 -43.48 37.26
C ARG A 3 45.64 -42.41 36.72
N ALA A 4 45.35 -41.43 37.60
CA ALA A 4 44.74 -40.15 37.30
C ALA A 4 45.81 -39.09 36.93
N THR A 5 45.42 -38.04 36.20
CA THR A 5 45.91 -36.63 36.21
C THR A 5 45.21 -35.90 35.03
N ALA A 6 44.32 -34.91 35.23
CA ALA A 6 44.57 -33.49 35.56
C ALA A 6 45.50 -32.83 34.51
N GLU A 7 45.30 -31.67 33.88
CA GLU A 7 44.47 -30.46 34.08
C GLU A 7 44.95 -29.46 33.00
N LYS A 8 44.08 -28.59 32.45
CA LYS A 8 44.35 -27.13 32.30
C LYS A 8 43.25 -26.38 31.55
N VAL A 9 42.58 -25.58 32.37
CA VAL A 9 41.81 -24.35 32.16
C VAL A 9 42.32 -23.45 31.02
N LYS A 10 41.38 -22.96 30.19
CA LYS A 10 41.38 -21.57 29.71
C LYS A 10 39.97 -20.99 29.79
N THR A 11 39.85 -20.01 30.68
CA THR A 11 38.79 -19.02 30.85
C THR A 11 38.79 -17.98 29.72
N VAL A 12 37.80 -17.06 29.76
CA VAL A 12 37.66 -15.78 29.00
C VAL A 12 36.80 -16.00 27.72
N THR A 13 35.64 -15.39 27.47
CA THR A 13 35.09 -14.08 27.85
C THR A 13 33.55 -14.08 27.74
N ALA A 14 32.89 -13.30 28.58
CA ALA A 14 31.48 -12.96 28.48
C ALA A 14 31.17 -12.09 27.24
N ALA A 15 30.01 -12.29 26.62
CA ALA A 15 29.27 -11.22 25.95
C ALA A 15 27.77 -11.55 25.95
N ARG A 16 27.05 -10.90 26.87
CA ARG A 16 25.60 -10.65 26.75
C ARG A 16 25.38 -9.78 25.51
N SER A 17 24.46 -10.18 24.64
CA SER A 17 23.74 -9.26 23.75
C SER A 17 22.42 -9.92 23.38
N GLN A 18 21.38 -9.62 24.15
CA GLN A 18 20.40 -8.58 23.83
C GLN A 18 19.43 -9.06 22.74
N SER A 19 18.30 -9.57 23.23
CA SER A 19 16.95 -9.25 22.76
C SER A 19 16.82 -8.89 21.28
N ILE A 20 16.64 -9.90 20.43
CA ILE A 20 15.90 -9.68 19.17
C ILE A 20 14.44 -9.56 19.58
N ILE A 21 14.06 -8.33 19.96
CA ILE A 21 12.67 -7.93 20.05
C ILE A 21 12.14 -8.09 18.62
N PHE A 22 11.31 -9.10 18.44
CA PHE A 22 10.37 -9.18 17.33
C PHE A 22 9.50 -7.92 17.46
N LEU A 23 9.91 -6.83 16.82
CA LEU A 23 9.05 -5.69 16.58
C LEU A 23 7.95 -6.19 15.65
N SER A 24 6.92 -6.78 16.26
CA SER A 24 5.57 -6.73 15.72
C SER A 24 5.36 -5.28 15.32
N ASN A 25 5.37 -5.03 14.02
CA ASN A 25 5.07 -3.73 13.45
C ASN A 25 3.61 -3.44 13.80
N THR A 26 3.38 -2.87 14.98
CA THR A 26 2.08 -2.40 15.43
C THR A 26 1.65 -1.34 14.43
N PRO A 27 0.57 -1.52 13.67
CA PRO A 27 0.06 -0.41 12.88
C PRO A 27 -0.30 0.69 13.85
N SER A 28 0.35 1.84 13.69
CA SER A 28 0.12 3.06 14.47
C SER A 28 -1.35 3.45 14.36
N THR A 29 -2.14 3.07 15.38
CA THR A 29 -3.52 3.51 15.57
C THR A 29 -3.54 4.99 15.94
N ARG A 30 -3.53 5.85 14.92
CA ARG A 30 -4.19 7.16 14.96
C ARG A 30 -4.89 7.38 13.62
N ASP A 31 -6.15 7.78 13.75
CA ASP A 31 -6.98 8.48 12.76
C ASP A 31 -7.77 7.64 11.71
N MET A 32 -9.10 7.81 11.83
CA MET A 32 -10.21 7.52 10.90
C MET A 32 -10.70 6.06 10.75
N PRO A 33 -12.02 5.82 10.66
CA PRO A 33 -12.57 4.55 10.16
C PRO A 33 -12.39 4.50 8.63
N GLY A 34 -11.13 4.49 8.19
CA GLY A 34 -10.76 4.22 6.81
C GLY A 34 -10.85 2.72 6.54
N ILE A 35 -11.21 2.36 5.31
CA ILE A 35 -11.28 0.97 4.87
C ILE A 35 -9.90 0.35 5.07
N GLN A 36 -9.76 -0.55 6.05
CA GLN A 36 -8.50 -1.24 6.30
C GLN A 36 -8.30 -2.30 5.23
N LEU A 37 -7.49 -1.99 4.22
CA LEU A 37 -7.02 -2.95 3.23
C LEU A 37 -5.77 -3.65 3.75
N ASP A 38 -5.71 -4.97 3.56
CA ASP A 38 -4.44 -5.68 3.67
C ASP A 38 -3.53 -5.41 2.44
N ASP A 39 -2.26 -5.79 2.56
CA ASP A 39 -1.27 -5.58 1.49
C ASP A 39 -1.65 -6.32 0.19
N ALA A 40 -2.31 -7.48 0.30
CA ALA A 40 -2.72 -8.27 -0.86
C ALA A 40 -3.85 -7.57 -1.63
N GLN A 41 -4.88 -7.09 -0.93
CA GLN A 41 -5.98 -6.30 -1.47
C GLN A 41 -5.49 -5.01 -2.09
N LYS A 42 -4.59 -4.30 -1.41
CA LYS A 42 -3.98 -3.08 -1.95
C LYS A 42 -3.18 -3.36 -3.22
N SER A 43 -2.46 -4.48 -3.28
CA SER A 43 -1.70 -4.88 -4.48
C SER A 43 -2.59 -5.09 -5.70
N ILE A 44 -3.79 -5.66 -5.55
CA ILE A 44 -4.77 -5.83 -6.64
C ILE A 44 -5.09 -4.46 -7.26
N ILE A 45 -5.44 -3.49 -6.42
CA ILE A 45 -5.82 -2.14 -6.90
C ILE A 45 -4.62 -1.46 -7.58
N LEU A 46 -3.44 -1.52 -6.95
CA LEU A 46 -2.22 -0.92 -7.49
C LEU A 46 -1.81 -1.53 -8.83
N ASN A 47 -1.94 -2.85 -9.00
CA ASN A 47 -1.62 -3.54 -10.25
C ASN A 47 -2.52 -3.05 -11.39
N HIS A 48 -3.82 -2.91 -11.14
CA HIS A 48 -4.76 -2.39 -12.15
C HIS A 48 -4.52 -0.91 -12.43
N ALA A 49 -4.28 -0.10 -11.40
CA ALA A 49 -3.97 1.32 -11.55
C ALA A 49 -2.69 1.51 -12.39
N ASN A 50 -1.60 0.83 -12.05
CA ASN A 50 -0.32 0.93 -12.75
C ASN A 50 -0.43 0.45 -14.21
N ARG A 51 -1.14 -0.66 -14.45
CA ARG A 51 -1.38 -1.17 -15.81
C ARG A 51 -2.14 -0.17 -16.67
N LEU A 52 -3.22 0.42 -16.16
CA LEU A 52 -4.06 1.37 -16.90
C LEU A 52 -3.37 2.72 -17.11
N LEU A 53 -2.65 3.21 -16.11
CA LEU A 53 -1.86 4.45 -16.20
C LEU A 53 -0.67 4.27 -17.15
N GLY A 54 0.05 3.14 -17.08
CA GLY A 54 1.19 2.84 -17.94
C GLY A 54 0.81 2.64 -19.41
N ALA A 55 -0.42 2.20 -19.70
CA ALA A 55 -0.93 2.10 -21.06
C ALA A 55 -1.25 3.47 -21.70
N ARG A 56 -1.19 4.57 -20.95
CA ARG A 56 -1.55 5.92 -21.43
C ARG A 56 -0.34 6.85 -21.41
N GLN A 57 -0.03 7.41 -22.58
CA GLN A 57 0.97 8.47 -22.67
C GLN A 57 0.44 9.75 -22.02
N HIS A 58 1.28 10.41 -21.22
CA HIS A 58 0.99 11.74 -20.69
C HIS A 58 0.60 12.69 -21.86
N PRO A 59 -0.46 13.51 -21.75
CA PRO A 59 -1.25 13.86 -20.57
C PRO A 59 -2.58 13.08 -20.43
N LYS A 60 -2.73 11.93 -21.10
CA LYS A 60 -4.00 11.17 -21.05
C LYS A 60 -4.32 10.73 -19.63
N THR A 61 -5.60 10.79 -19.29
CA THR A 61 -6.10 10.51 -17.94
C THR A 61 -6.92 9.22 -17.89
N ILE A 62 -7.05 8.62 -16.70
CA ILE A 62 -8.00 7.56 -16.36
C ILE A 62 -8.98 8.04 -15.30
N CYS A 63 -10.12 7.39 -15.10
CA CYS A 63 -10.96 7.59 -13.91
C CYS A 63 -10.89 6.38 -12.95
N PRO A 64 -11.13 6.57 -11.64
CA PRO A 64 -11.13 5.48 -10.66
C PRO A 64 -12.06 4.32 -11.05
N SER A 65 -13.22 4.63 -11.62
CA SER A 65 -14.17 3.61 -12.08
C SER A 65 -13.65 2.73 -13.21
N GLU A 66 -12.67 3.18 -14.01
CA GLU A 66 -12.00 2.32 -14.99
C GLU A 66 -11.12 1.26 -14.29
N ILE A 67 -10.49 1.62 -13.17
CA ILE A 67 -9.71 0.69 -12.34
C ILE A 67 -10.66 -0.35 -11.75
N ALA A 68 -11.75 0.09 -11.12
CA ALA A 68 -12.69 -0.82 -10.47
C ALA A 68 -13.42 -1.76 -11.45
N ARG A 69 -13.79 -1.25 -12.63
CA ARG A 69 -14.40 -2.08 -13.68
C ARG A 69 -13.44 -3.10 -14.27
N ALA A 70 -12.13 -2.92 -14.08
CA ALA A 70 -11.14 -3.86 -14.57
C ALA A 70 -10.93 -5.06 -13.63
N PHE A 71 -11.52 -5.07 -12.43
CA PHE A 71 -11.43 -6.20 -11.51
C PHE A 71 -12.22 -7.40 -12.03
N SER A 72 -11.61 -8.58 -11.92
CA SER A 72 -12.26 -9.87 -12.13
C SER A 72 -13.19 -10.21 -10.97
N ALA A 73 -14.09 -11.17 -11.17
CA ALA A 73 -14.98 -11.66 -10.11
C ALA A 73 -14.20 -12.20 -8.90
N GLN A 74 -13.05 -12.85 -9.13
CA GLN A 74 -12.19 -13.36 -8.07
C GLN A 74 -11.55 -12.23 -7.27
N GLU A 75 -11.09 -11.18 -7.94
CA GLU A 75 -10.51 -10.00 -7.28
C GLU A 75 -11.55 -9.22 -6.47
N LEU A 76 -12.78 -9.08 -6.99
CA LEU A 76 -13.90 -8.50 -6.23
C LEU A 76 -14.17 -9.30 -4.95
N GLN A 77 -14.18 -10.63 -5.04
CA GLN A 77 -14.30 -11.49 -3.87
C GLN A 77 -13.14 -11.32 -2.88
N SER A 78 -11.89 -11.21 -3.36
CA SER A 78 -10.73 -10.92 -2.51
C SER A 78 -10.80 -9.54 -1.84
N LEU A 79 -11.41 -8.56 -2.51
CA LEU A 79 -11.68 -7.23 -1.97
C LEU A 79 -12.91 -7.19 -1.05
N GLY A 80 -13.60 -8.32 -0.85
CA GLY A 80 -14.82 -8.39 -0.04
C GLY A 80 -16.02 -7.66 -0.65
N ALA A 81 -16.03 -7.47 -1.96
CA ALA A 81 -17.06 -6.75 -2.70
C ALA A 81 -17.87 -7.69 -3.61
N ALA A 82 -19.18 -7.49 -3.67
CA ALA A 82 -20.05 -8.20 -4.61
C ALA A 82 -20.01 -7.58 -6.01
N GLU A 83 -19.84 -6.26 -6.09
CA GLU A 83 -19.74 -5.52 -7.35
C GLU A 83 -18.66 -4.43 -7.31
N TRP A 84 -18.19 -4.01 -8.49
CA TRP A 84 -17.13 -3.00 -8.61
C TRP A 84 -17.48 -1.66 -7.94
N ARG A 85 -18.76 -1.32 -7.80
CA ARG A 85 -19.18 -0.05 -7.17
C ARG A 85 -18.81 -0.01 -5.69
N GLU A 86 -18.90 -1.13 -4.99
CA GLU A 86 -18.54 -1.24 -3.57
C GLU A 86 -17.05 -1.01 -3.34
N THR A 87 -16.21 -1.25 -4.35
CA THR A 87 -14.76 -0.99 -4.27
C THR A 87 -14.39 0.48 -4.45
N MET A 88 -15.34 1.38 -4.73
CA MET A 88 -15.00 2.75 -5.15
C MET A 88 -14.29 3.57 -4.09
N ASP A 89 -14.71 3.48 -2.83
CA ASP A 89 -14.06 4.20 -1.74
C ASP A 89 -12.63 3.72 -1.55
N THR A 90 -12.44 2.41 -1.58
CA THR A 90 -11.15 1.71 -1.52
C THR A 90 -10.21 2.14 -2.66
N VAL A 91 -10.71 2.15 -3.90
CA VAL A 91 -9.91 2.56 -5.07
C VAL A 91 -9.53 4.03 -4.98
N ARG A 92 -10.45 4.90 -4.56
CA ARG A 92 -10.17 6.34 -4.36
C ARG A 92 -9.08 6.55 -3.31
N GLN A 93 -9.13 5.81 -2.20
CA GLN A 93 -8.13 5.87 -1.14
C GLN A 93 -6.75 5.44 -1.65
N VAL A 94 -6.62 4.28 -2.31
CA VAL A 94 -5.34 3.81 -2.83
C VAL A 94 -4.75 4.77 -3.87
N VAL A 95 -5.60 5.31 -4.74
CA VAL A 95 -5.18 6.31 -5.73
C VAL A 95 -4.71 7.62 -5.06
N TRP A 96 -5.37 8.04 -3.97
CA TRP A 96 -4.97 9.20 -3.20
C TRP A 96 -3.60 9.01 -2.57
N GLU A 97 -3.31 7.82 -2.03
CA GLU A 97 -1.99 7.47 -1.52
C GLU A 97 -0.91 7.55 -2.61
N LYS A 98 -1.20 7.10 -3.85
CA LYS A 98 -0.27 7.28 -4.99
C LYS A 98 -0.02 8.75 -5.32
N ARG A 99 -1.02 9.62 -5.15
CA ARG A 99 -0.86 11.07 -5.30
C ARG A 99 0.04 11.64 -4.21
N GLN A 100 -0.16 11.24 -2.96
CA GLN A 100 0.71 11.65 -1.86
C GLN A 100 2.15 11.17 -2.03
N ALA A 101 2.35 10.01 -2.65
CA ALA A 101 3.67 9.49 -3.03
C ALA A 101 4.30 10.23 -4.24
N GLY A 102 3.59 11.16 -4.89
CA GLY A 102 4.08 11.90 -6.05
C GLY A 102 4.19 11.05 -7.33
N GLU A 103 3.47 9.94 -7.41
CA GLU A 103 3.49 9.06 -8.59
C GLU A 103 2.44 9.47 -9.64
N VAL A 104 1.33 10.05 -9.18
CA VAL A 104 0.18 10.42 -10.03
C VAL A 104 -0.35 11.80 -9.65
N GLU A 105 -0.94 12.49 -10.63
CA GLU A 105 -1.71 13.70 -10.40
C GLU A 105 -3.20 13.37 -10.43
N VAL A 106 -3.91 13.78 -9.38
CA VAL A 106 -5.37 13.76 -9.33
C VAL A 106 -5.88 15.06 -9.93
N MET A 107 -6.79 14.96 -10.89
CA MET A 107 -7.37 16.08 -11.60
C MET A 107 -8.89 16.11 -11.46
N GLN A 108 -9.45 17.32 -11.42
CA GLN A 108 -10.89 17.54 -11.44
C GLN A 108 -11.20 18.76 -12.30
N LYS A 109 -12.22 18.66 -13.16
CA LYS A 109 -12.61 19.72 -14.10
C LYS A 109 -11.46 20.24 -14.99
N GLY A 110 -10.46 19.39 -15.26
CA GLY A 110 -9.30 19.73 -16.10
C GLY A 110 -8.11 20.32 -15.35
N GLU A 111 -8.23 20.55 -14.05
CA GLU A 111 -7.19 21.13 -13.20
C GLU A 111 -6.61 20.09 -12.25
N VAL A 112 -5.35 20.24 -11.86
CA VAL A 112 -4.72 19.41 -10.83
C VAL A 112 -5.30 19.81 -9.47
N VAL A 113 -5.75 18.81 -8.71
CA VAL A 113 -6.36 19.04 -7.41
C VAL A 113 -5.26 19.31 -6.37
N GLY A 114 -5.31 20.51 -5.78
CA GLY A 114 -4.39 20.98 -4.75
C GLY A 114 -4.90 20.86 -3.31
N VAL A 115 -5.92 20.03 -3.04
CA VAL A 115 -6.40 19.81 -1.66
C VAL A 115 -5.50 18.82 -0.91
N GLU A 116 -5.53 18.90 0.41
CA GLU A 116 -4.72 18.06 1.30
C GLU A 116 -5.42 16.75 1.67
N SER A 117 -6.76 16.71 1.61
CA SER A 117 -7.55 15.54 2.00
C SER A 117 -8.48 15.02 0.89
N LEU A 118 -8.72 13.71 0.87
CA LEU A 118 -9.59 13.08 -0.14
C LEU A 118 -11.07 13.46 0.06
N GLU A 119 -11.46 13.75 1.30
CA GLU A 119 -12.81 14.05 1.75
C GLU A 119 -13.35 15.39 1.19
N GLU A 120 -12.44 16.31 0.87
CA GLU A 120 -12.71 17.59 0.21
C GLU A 120 -13.12 17.39 -1.26
N ILE A 121 -12.74 16.26 -1.87
CA ILE A 121 -12.98 16.02 -3.30
C ILE A 121 -14.33 15.37 -3.52
N ARG A 122 -15.28 16.16 -4.03
CA ARG A 122 -16.62 15.68 -4.37
C ARG A 122 -16.76 15.45 -5.86
N GLY A 123 -17.32 14.29 -6.22
CA GLY A 123 -17.67 13.95 -7.60
C GLY A 123 -16.53 13.33 -8.41
N PRO A 124 -16.63 13.38 -9.75
CA PRO A 124 -15.71 12.70 -10.66
C PRO A 124 -14.30 13.27 -10.57
N ILE A 125 -13.33 12.36 -10.52
CA ILE A 125 -11.90 12.67 -10.59
C ILE A 125 -11.25 11.92 -11.74
N ARG A 126 -10.15 12.48 -12.22
CA ARG A 126 -9.28 11.93 -13.27
C ARG A 126 -7.88 11.75 -12.69
N LEU A 127 -7.13 10.80 -13.22
CA LEU A 127 -5.78 10.46 -12.78
C LEU A 127 -4.87 10.47 -13.99
N ARG A 128 -3.68 11.04 -13.86
CA ARG A 128 -2.61 10.90 -14.86
C ARG A 128 -1.28 10.63 -14.19
N MET A 129 -0.36 10.05 -14.96
CA MET A 129 1.03 9.94 -14.55
C MET A 129 1.67 11.33 -14.45
N VAL A 130 2.44 11.55 -13.38
CA VAL A 130 3.33 12.71 -13.27
C VAL A 130 4.30 12.68 -14.44
N LYS A 131 4.55 13.84 -15.04
CA LYS A 131 5.56 13.97 -16.09
C LYS A 131 6.93 13.85 -15.44
N LYS A 132 7.66 12.78 -15.76
CA LYS A 132 9.09 12.65 -15.43
C LYS A 132 9.94 13.56 -16.32
#